data_AF-A0A8S1K7B6-F1
#
_entry.id   AF-A0A8S1K7B6-F1
#
_cell.length_a   1.000
_cell.length_b   1.000
_cell.length_c   1.000
_cell.angle_alpha   90.00
_cell.angle_beta   90.00
_cell.angle_gamma   90.00
#
_symmetry.space_group_name_H-M   'P 1'
#
loop_
_entity.id
_entity.type
_entity.pdbx_description
1 polymer ?
#
loop_
_entity_poly.entity_id
_entity_poly.type
_entity_poly.pdbx_seq_one_letter_code
_entity_poly.pdbx_strand_id
1 'polypeptide(L)'
;MTNNEQKSVFFINSLLVGMILVGTLNTLVYKYQNTTVIDGVTFIHPYMQALCMFVGEACCIVFYFVFKMKAEEDPNKENGGFKILSIPALFDGITSSLQHVALNFIPSSIYQMLRGGLMIVTAGFSKFVLKKQLSKQQQFGILLAILGIFIVGLSNFLFRKSKSDDFSWEIKLISIALIIVSLFTQAAQYIFEEKLFQKYNYHVFYVVGVEGMWGLLYFGIVMPILNFIPCNFEEGCVFRNGQGYWECTDVFFQQLGADAWLTVSVIMGIFSIALFNIFGVNVTKYVSALTRTVVDTIRTILIWGIGLIVTATTSRVWENTSKWANLIELIGFVLLVLGNLIYKEMLKISFLQDKKKVLLEEQ
;
A
#
# COMPACT_ATOMS: atom_id res chain seq x y z
N MET A 1 0.93 4.40 -34.90
CA MET A 1 0.45 3.40 -33.94
C MET A 1 -0.66 2.59 -34.57
N THR A 2 -0.62 1.27 -34.47
CA THR A 2 -1.69 0.39 -34.94
C THR A 2 -2.89 0.43 -33.96
N ASN A 3 -4.11 0.07 -34.41
CA ASN A 3 -5.29 0.00 -33.54
C ASN A 3 -5.09 -0.89 -32.30
N ASN A 4 -4.21 -1.89 -32.37
CA ASN A 4 -3.89 -2.78 -31.25
C ASN A 4 -2.95 -2.13 -30.22
N GLU A 5 -1.97 -1.35 -30.68
CA GLU A 5 -1.11 -0.56 -29.78
C GLU A 5 -1.91 0.49 -29.02
N GLN A 6 -2.85 1.17 -29.70
CA GLN A 6 -3.69 2.18 -29.07
C GLN A 6 -4.63 1.58 -28.02
N LYS A 7 -5.21 0.39 -28.28
CA LYS A 7 -6.00 -0.35 -27.30
C LYS A 7 -5.18 -0.79 -26.09
N SER A 8 -3.93 -1.23 -26.30
CA SER A 8 -3.01 -1.63 -25.23
C SER A 8 -2.64 -0.45 -24.33
N VAL A 9 -2.29 0.71 -24.92
CA VAL A 9 -1.99 1.93 -24.16
C VAL A 9 -3.20 2.42 -23.35
N PHE A 10 -4.40 2.41 -23.96
CA PHE A 10 -5.62 2.80 -23.26
C PHE A 10 -5.92 1.86 -22.08
N PHE A 11 -5.74 0.56 -22.26
CA PHE A 11 -5.91 -0.43 -21.20
C PHE A 11 -4.94 -0.19 -20.04
N ILE A 12 -3.64 -0.03 -20.33
CA ILE A 12 -2.62 0.25 -19.31
C ILE A 12 -2.96 1.54 -18.56
N ASN A 13 -3.29 2.63 -19.26
CA ASN A 13 -3.65 3.89 -18.62
C ASN A 13 -4.88 3.76 -17.73
N SER A 14 -5.88 2.98 -18.15
CA SER A 14 -7.07 2.70 -17.35
C SER A 14 -6.74 1.93 -16.07
N LEU A 15 -5.80 0.97 -16.13
CA LEU A 15 -5.30 0.26 -14.95
C LEU A 15 -4.58 1.20 -13.97
N LEU A 16 -3.72 2.08 -14.48
CA LEU A 16 -2.97 3.05 -13.67
C LEU A 16 -3.93 4.01 -12.94
N VAL A 17 -4.91 4.58 -13.66
CA VAL A 17 -5.92 5.46 -13.07
C VAL A 17 -6.80 4.72 -12.07
N GLY A 18 -7.25 3.51 -12.41
CA GLY A 18 -8.04 2.66 -11.50
C GLY A 18 -7.30 2.37 -10.20
N MET A 19 -6.01 2.03 -10.27
CA MET A 19 -5.16 1.80 -9.10
C MET A 19 -5.07 3.05 -8.20
N ILE A 20 -4.91 4.23 -8.79
CA ILE A 20 -4.84 5.50 -8.04
C ILE A 20 -6.15 5.77 -7.32
N LEU A 21 -7.29 5.72 -8.02
CA LEU A 21 -8.60 6.07 -7.47
C LEU A 21 -9.04 5.08 -6.39
N VAL A 22 -9.06 3.79 -6.71
CA VAL A 22 -9.47 2.73 -5.76
C VAL A 22 -8.51 2.66 -4.59
N GLY A 23 -7.23 2.81 -4.85
CA GLY A 23 -6.23 2.87 -3.79
C GLY A 23 -6.41 4.06 -2.85
N THR A 24 -6.84 5.22 -3.39
CA THR A 24 -7.10 6.43 -2.60
C THR A 24 -8.26 6.15 -1.67
N LEU A 25 -9.38 5.66 -2.24
CA LEU A 25 -10.56 5.25 -1.50
C LEU A 25 -10.20 4.26 -0.38
N ASN A 26 -9.44 3.22 -0.70
CA ASN A 26 -9.02 2.20 0.25
C ASN A 26 -8.31 2.79 1.48
N THR A 27 -7.34 3.68 1.27
CA THR A 27 -6.65 4.33 2.39
C THR A 27 -7.59 5.20 3.21
N LEU A 28 -8.44 6.00 2.56
CA LEU A 28 -9.36 6.89 3.25
C LEU A 28 -10.39 6.12 4.09
N VAL A 29 -10.85 4.97 3.59
CA VAL A 29 -11.75 4.07 4.30
C VAL A 29 -11.08 3.52 5.57
N TYR A 30 -9.85 3.01 5.48
CA TYR A 30 -9.12 2.57 6.67
C TYR A 30 -8.83 3.72 7.64
N LYS A 31 -8.51 4.92 7.13
CA LYS A 31 -8.30 6.09 7.98
C LYS A 31 -9.58 6.49 8.72
N TYR A 32 -10.73 6.40 8.04
CA TYR A 32 -12.03 6.61 8.67
C TYR A 32 -12.28 5.60 9.78
N GLN A 33 -12.05 4.30 9.53
CA GLN A 33 -12.15 3.25 10.55
C GLN A 33 -11.26 3.58 11.76
N ASN A 34 -9.96 3.81 11.54
CA ASN A 34 -8.96 4.02 12.61
C ASN A 34 -9.16 5.33 13.41
N THR A 35 -10.01 6.25 12.92
CA THR A 35 -10.33 7.50 13.64
C THR A 35 -11.75 7.50 14.19
N THR A 36 -12.48 6.41 14.05
CA THR A 36 -13.84 6.27 14.59
C THR A 36 -13.76 5.86 16.05
N VAL A 37 -14.56 6.53 16.89
CA VAL A 37 -14.62 6.30 18.34
C VAL A 37 -16.03 5.82 18.67
N ILE A 38 -16.12 4.67 19.34
CA ILE A 38 -17.37 4.05 19.78
C ILE A 38 -17.29 3.92 21.29
N ASP A 39 -18.27 4.46 22.00
CA ASP A 39 -18.33 4.46 23.47
C ASP A 39 -17.06 4.99 24.14
N GLY A 40 -16.42 6.00 23.54
CA GLY A 40 -15.18 6.60 24.04
C GLY A 40 -13.91 5.81 23.72
N VAL A 41 -14.02 4.66 23.02
CA VAL A 41 -12.89 3.82 22.61
C VAL A 41 -12.66 3.93 21.11
N THR A 42 -11.43 4.21 20.70
CA THR A 42 -11.05 4.24 19.28
C THR A 42 -11.09 2.84 18.69
N PHE A 43 -11.62 2.71 17.47
CA PHE A 43 -11.60 1.47 16.72
C PHE A 43 -10.17 1.10 16.30
N ILE A 44 -9.54 0.20 17.04
CA ILE A 44 -8.15 -0.27 16.84
C ILE A 44 -8.18 -1.77 16.62
N HIS A 45 -8.24 -2.20 15.36
CA HIS A 45 -8.33 -3.62 15.01
C HIS A 45 -7.48 -3.96 13.78
N PRO A 46 -6.15 -3.73 13.82
CA PRO A 46 -5.29 -3.82 12.65
C PRO A 46 -5.22 -5.24 12.06
N TYR A 47 -5.34 -6.28 12.89
CA TYR A 47 -5.26 -7.65 12.43
C TYR A 47 -6.60 -8.13 11.87
N MET A 48 -7.73 -7.69 12.44
CA MET A 48 -9.03 -7.87 11.80
C MET A 48 -9.14 -7.11 10.47
N GLN A 49 -8.55 -5.92 10.35
CA GLN A 49 -8.48 -5.20 9.08
C GLN A 49 -7.69 -5.97 8.03
N ALA A 50 -6.52 -6.53 8.40
CA ALA A 50 -5.75 -7.40 7.52
C ALA A 50 -6.51 -8.69 7.16
N LEU A 51 -7.25 -9.29 8.10
CA LEU A 51 -8.14 -10.42 7.81
C LEU A 51 -9.24 -10.04 6.82
N CYS A 52 -9.89 -8.88 6.99
CA CYS A 52 -10.92 -8.37 6.08
C CYS A 52 -10.34 -8.13 4.67
N MET A 53 -9.09 -7.67 4.57
CA MET A 53 -8.38 -7.59 3.29
C MET A 53 -8.28 -8.96 2.61
N PHE A 54 -7.82 -9.99 3.32
CA PHE A 54 -7.71 -11.34 2.75
C PHE A 54 -9.06 -11.96 2.40
N VAL A 55 -10.13 -11.62 3.12
CA VAL A 55 -11.50 -11.97 2.73
C VAL A 55 -11.83 -11.34 1.36
N GLY A 56 -11.54 -10.05 1.19
CA GLY A 56 -11.78 -9.35 -0.07
C GLY A 56 -11.00 -9.94 -1.24
N GLU A 57 -9.71 -10.24 -1.04
CA GLU A 57 -8.87 -10.87 -2.04
C GLU A 57 -9.35 -12.28 -2.38
N ALA A 58 -9.68 -13.09 -1.38
CA ALA A 58 -10.18 -14.46 -1.59
C ALA A 58 -11.45 -14.48 -2.44
N CYS A 59 -12.33 -13.47 -2.33
CA CYS A 59 -13.49 -13.34 -3.20
C CYS A 59 -13.13 -13.30 -4.69
N CYS A 60 -11.95 -12.81 -5.07
CA CYS A 60 -11.49 -12.79 -6.47
C CYS A 60 -11.40 -14.19 -7.09
N ILE A 61 -11.19 -15.25 -6.30
CA ILE A 61 -11.17 -16.63 -6.80
C ILE A 61 -12.57 -17.08 -7.25
N VAL A 62 -13.61 -16.62 -6.56
CA VAL A 62 -15.00 -16.90 -6.92
C VAL A 62 -15.31 -16.25 -8.27
N PHE A 63 -14.93 -14.98 -8.43
CA PHE A 63 -15.06 -14.28 -9.71
C PHE A 63 -14.32 -15.00 -10.85
N TYR A 64 -13.09 -15.47 -10.60
CA TYR A 64 -12.30 -16.20 -11.60
C TYR A 64 -13.04 -17.45 -12.12
N PHE A 65 -13.59 -18.28 -11.22
CA PHE A 65 -14.29 -19.49 -11.61
C PHE A 65 -15.68 -19.24 -12.20
N VAL A 66 -16.46 -18.31 -11.63
CA VAL A 66 -17.82 -17.98 -12.09
C VAL A 66 -17.79 -17.43 -13.52
N PHE A 67 -16.86 -16.51 -13.82
CA PHE A 67 -16.73 -15.93 -15.15
C PHE A 67 -15.85 -16.75 -16.11
N LYS A 68 -15.42 -17.95 -15.69
CA LYS A 68 -14.57 -18.87 -16.47
C LYS A 68 -13.39 -18.15 -17.12
N MET A 69 -12.77 -17.25 -16.37
CA MET A 69 -11.66 -16.46 -16.88
C MET A 69 -10.48 -17.38 -17.15
N LYS A 70 -9.73 -17.11 -18.21
CA LYS A 70 -8.57 -17.91 -18.61
C LYS A 70 -7.32 -17.06 -18.59
N ALA A 71 -6.22 -17.65 -18.15
CA ALA A 71 -4.92 -17.04 -18.33
C ALA A 71 -4.63 -16.88 -19.82
N GLU A 72 -3.99 -15.76 -20.17
CA GLU A 72 -3.40 -15.60 -21.49
C GLU A 72 -2.24 -16.59 -21.61
N GLU A 73 -2.31 -17.49 -22.59
CA GLU A 73 -1.33 -18.56 -22.76
C GLU A 73 -0.14 -18.06 -23.59
N ASP A 74 1.01 -17.92 -22.93
CA ASP A 74 2.30 -17.77 -23.60
C ASP A 74 2.98 -19.16 -23.67
N PRO A 75 3.26 -19.71 -24.86
CA PRO A 75 3.87 -21.03 -25.00
C PRO A 75 5.28 -21.12 -24.40
N ASN A 76 5.94 -19.98 -24.12
CA ASN A 76 7.25 -19.94 -23.47
C ASN A 76 7.18 -19.99 -21.94
N LYS A 77 5.98 -19.96 -21.35
CA LYS A 77 5.76 -19.94 -19.91
C LYS A 77 5.16 -21.24 -19.41
N GLU A 78 5.56 -21.62 -18.20
CA GLU A 78 5.04 -22.80 -17.52
C GLU A 78 3.66 -22.52 -16.91
N ASN A 79 2.86 -23.55 -16.64
CA ASN A 79 1.66 -23.39 -15.82
C ASN A 79 2.05 -23.39 -14.34
N GLY A 80 1.72 -22.30 -13.64
CA GLY A 80 2.10 -22.12 -12.24
C GLY A 80 1.17 -22.85 -11.27
N GLY A 81 1.75 -23.43 -10.22
CA GLY A 81 1.01 -24.13 -9.17
C GLY A 81 0.59 -23.23 -8.01
N PHE A 82 -0.58 -23.53 -7.41
CA PHE A 82 -1.16 -22.75 -6.29
C PHE A 82 -0.22 -22.59 -5.08
N LYS A 83 0.67 -23.57 -4.83
CA LYS A 83 1.58 -23.57 -3.68
C LYS A 83 2.63 -22.47 -3.76
N ILE A 84 3.06 -22.10 -4.96
CA ILE A 84 4.12 -21.09 -5.15
C ILE A 84 3.63 -19.70 -4.72
N LEU A 85 2.32 -19.47 -4.83
CA LEU A 85 1.64 -18.23 -4.41
C LEU A 85 1.53 -18.09 -2.89
N SER A 86 1.91 -19.09 -2.11
CA SER A 86 1.93 -18.98 -0.64
C SER A 86 3.03 -18.01 -0.16
N ILE A 87 4.14 -17.91 -0.89
CA ILE A 87 5.27 -17.04 -0.56
C ILE A 87 4.91 -15.55 -0.70
N PRO A 88 4.37 -15.07 -1.85
CA PRO A 88 3.94 -13.68 -1.95
C PRO A 88 2.79 -13.38 -0.99
N ALA A 89 1.85 -14.31 -0.76
CA ALA A 89 0.80 -14.16 0.25
C ALA A 89 1.34 -13.98 1.68
N LEU A 90 2.43 -14.67 2.03
CA LEU A 90 3.09 -14.50 3.33
C LEU A 90 3.71 -13.10 3.45
N PHE A 91 4.40 -12.63 2.40
CA PHE A 91 4.95 -11.27 2.39
C PHE A 91 3.87 -10.20 2.44
N ASP A 92 2.73 -10.41 1.77
CA ASP A 92 1.57 -9.54 1.85
C ASP A 92 1.02 -9.51 3.29
N GLY A 93 0.82 -10.67 3.91
CA GLY A 93 0.31 -10.77 5.28
C GLY A 93 1.20 -10.06 6.29
N ILE A 94 2.52 -10.21 6.18
CA ILE A 94 3.48 -9.50 7.02
C ILE A 94 3.41 -7.99 6.75
N THR A 95 3.46 -7.59 5.47
CA THR A 95 3.43 -6.18 5.07
C THR A 95 2.19 -5.49 5.59
N SER A 96 1.03 -6.06 5.31
CA SER A 96 -0.28 -5.49 5.63
C SER A 96 -0.51 -5.45 7.13
N SER A 97 -0.09 -6.46 7.89
CA SER A 97 -0.11 -6.41 9.36
C SER A 97 0.71 -5.26 9.92
N LEU A 98 1.98 -5.13 9.49
CA LEU A 98 2.87 -4.07 9.96
C LEU A 98 2.35 -2.69 9.60
N GLN A 99 1.80 -2.53 8.39
CA GLN A 99 1.26 -1.27 7.89
C GLN A 99 -0.05 -0.88 8.59
N HIS A 100 -0.97 -1.82 8.82
CA HIS A 100 -2.22 -1.55 9.55
C HIS A 100 -1.96 -1.18 11.01
N VAL A 101 -1.05 -1.89 11.69
CA VAL A 101 -0.61 -1.55 13.05
C VAL A 101 -0.08 -0.11 13.09
N ALA A 102 0.83 0.25 12.17
CA ALA A 102 1.39 1.58 12.14
C ALA A 102 0.35 2.68 11.86
N LEU A 103 -0.61 2.43 10.95
CA LEU A 103 -1.65 3.40 10.56
C LEU A 103 -2.60 3.78 11.70
N ASN A 104 -2.67 2.99 12.78
CA ASN A 104 -3.43 3.35 13.99
C ASN A 104 -2.78 4.50 14.77
N PHE A 105 -1.45 4.54 14.82
CA PHE A 105 -0.72 5.42 15.74
C PHE A 105 -0.09 6.65 15.07
N ILE A 106 -0.04 6.68 13.73
CA ILE A 106 0.48 7.83 12.98
C ILE A 106 -0.56 8.39 11.98
N PRO A 107 -0.43 9.67 11.57
CA PRO A 107 -1.26 10.24 10.52
C PRO A 107 -1.08 9.53 9.19
N SER A 108 -2.10 9.67 8.35
CA SER A 108 -2.10 9.23 6.96
C SER A 108 -0.92 9.82 6.18
N SER A 109 -0.62 11.11 6.32
CA SER A 109 0.52 11.74 5.64
C SER A 109 1.86 11.09 5.97
N ILE A 110 2.17 10.86 7.25
CA ILE A 110 3.43 10.21 7.66
C ILE A 110 3.49 8.78 7.10
N TYR A 111 2.39 8.03 7.21
CA TYR A 111 2.28 6.69 6.63
C TYR A 111 2.52 6.69 5.12
N GLN A 112 1.86 7.59 4.39
CA GLN A 112 1.95 7.69 2.93
C GLN A 112 3.32 8.17 2.46
N MET A 113 3.92 9.12 3.16
CA MET A 113 5.27 9.59 2.90
C MET A 113 6.27 8.44 3.00
N LEU A 114 6.23 7.68 4.10
CA LEU A 114 7.15 6.55 4.30
C LEU A 114 6.94 5.48 3.21
N ARG A 115 5.69 5.24 2.80
CA ARG A 115 5.37 4.39 1.65
C ARG A 115 5.91 4.92 0.32
N GLY A 116 6.13 6.24 0.18
CA GLY A 116 6.88 6.82 -0.94
C GLY A 116 8.31 6.26 -1.07
N GLY A 117 8.90 5.79 0.03
CA GLY A 117 10.20 5.10 0.04
C GLY A 117 10.19 3.71 -0.57
N LEU A 118 9.01 3.11 -0.79
CA LEU A 118 8.88 1.78 -1.40
C LEU A 118 9.54 1.69 -2.77
N MET A 119 9.51 2.79 -3.56
CA MET A 119 10.17 2.84 -4.85
C MET A 119 11.68 2.58 -4.70
N ILE A 120 12.33 3.19 -3.72
CA ILE A 120 13.76 3.08 -3.48
C ILE A 120 14.14 1.63 -3.12
N VAL A 121 13.38 1.02 -2.20
CA VAL A 121 13.60 -0.37 -1.78
C VAL A 121 13.36 -1.33 -2.95
N THR A 122 12.29 -1.12 -3.72
CA THR A 122 11.94 -1.94 -4.88
C THR A 122 12.97 -1.80 -6.01
N ALA A 123 13.50 -0.59 -6.25
CA ALA A 123 14.61 -0.35 -7.16
C ALA A 123 15.87 -1.12 -6.73
N GLY A 124 16.19 -1.11 -5.44
CA GLY A 124 17.27 -1.90 -4.85
C GLY A 124 17.08 -3.40 -5.08
N PHE A 125 15.94 -3.96 -4.69
CA PHE A 125 15.62 -5.38 -4.90
C PHE A 125 15.62 -5.75 -6.38
N SER A 126 15.05 -4.92 -7.26
CA SER A 126 15.07 -5.15 -8.70
C SER A 126 16.50 -5.20 -9.24
N LYS A 127 17.43 -4.39 -8.73
CA LYS A 127 18.84 -4.45 -9.13
C LYS A 127 19.51 -5.75 -8.67
N PHE A 128 19.28 -6.18 -7.42
CA PHE A 128 19.88 -7.41 -6.90
C PHE A 128 19.27 -8.69 -7.48
N VAL A 129 17.94 -8.74 -7.58
CA VAL A 129 17.14 -9.94 -7.84
C VAL A 129 16.86 -10.13 -9.34
N LEU A 130 16.66 -9.04 -10.09
CA LEU A 130 16.46 -9.05 -11.55
C LEU A 130 17.71 -8.60 -12.32
N LYS A 131 18.82 -8.28 -11.63
CA LYS A 131 20.11 -7.87 -12.24
C LYS A 131 20.02 -6.67 -13.20
N LYS A 132 19.02 -5.79 -13.02
CA LYS A 132 18.84 -4.57 -13.83
C LYS A 132 19.94 -3.55 -13.49
N GLN A 133 20.54 -2.91 -14.49
CA GLN A 133 21.50 -1.81 -14.27
C GLN A 133 20.76 -0.47 -14.16
N LEU A 134 21.24 0.42 -13.27
CA LEU A 134 20.64 1.74 -13.05
C LEU A 134 21.36 2.81 -13.87
N SER A 135 20.62 3.54 -14.70
CA SER A 135 21.13 4.70 -15.44
C SER A 135 21.47 5.86 -14.50
N LYS A 136 22.28 6.82 -14.97
CA LYS A 136 22.59 8.04 -14.19
C LYS A 136 21.33 8.85 -13.88
N GLN A 137 20.39 8.90 -14.83
CA GLN A 137 19.09 9.53 -14.64
C GLN A 137 18.27 8.84 -13.54
N GLN A 138 18.28 7.50 -13.51
CA GLN A 138 17.64 6.73 -12.43
C GLN A 138 18.26 7.03 -11.06
N GLN A 139 19.58 7.12 -10.96
CA GLN A 139 20.23 7.49 -9.70
C GLN A 139 19.81 8.89 -9.22
N PHE A 140 19.68 9.85 -10.14
CA PHE A 140 19.18 11.18 -9.83
C PHE A 140 17.71 11.17 -9.36
N GLY A 141 16.85 10.37 -10.00
CA GLY A 141 15.46 10.18 -9.57
C GLY A 141 15.35 9.63 -8.14
N ILE A 142 16.19 8.65 -7.78
CA ILE A 142 16.27 8.11 -6.41
C ILE A 142 16.70 9.20 -5.41
N LEU A 143 17.73 9.99 -5.74
CA LEU A 143 18.20 11.07 -4.88
C LEU A 143 17.09 12.09 -4.60
N LEU A 144 16.33 12.48 -5.63
CA LEU A 144 15.23 13.42 -5.51
C LEU A 144 14.09 12.85 -4.65
N ALA A 145 13.79 11.56 -4.80
CA ALA A 145 12.80 10.86 -3.98
C ALA A 145 13.21 10.81 -2.49
N ILE A 146 14.48 10.53 -2.19
CA ILE A 146 15.02 10.56 -0.82
C ILE A 146 14.88 11.96 -0.21
N LEU A 147 15.22 12.99 -0.98
CA LEU A 147 15.09 14.38 -0.52
C LEU A 147 13.63 14.74 -0.23
N GLY A 148 12.68 14.30 -1.09
CA GLY A 148 11.26 14.49 -0.87
C GLY A 148 10.77 13.86 0.44
N ILE A 149 11.09 12.58 0.67
CA ILE A 149 10.73 11.86 1.92
C ILE A 149 11.31 12.57 3.14
N PHE A 150 12.58 12.99 3.07
CA PHE A 150 13.24 13.70 4.17
C PHE A 150 12.54 15.02 4.51
N ILE A 151 12.16 15.81 3.50
CA ILE A 151 11.47 17.10 3.69
C ILE A 151 10.09 16.92 4.31
N VAL A 152 9.28 15.98 3.80
CA VAL A 152 7.93 15.72 4.37
C VAL A 152 8.05 15.24 5.83
N GLY A 153 9.07 14.43 6.12
CA GLY A 153 9.29 13.85 7.46
C GLY A 153 9.73 14.91 8.46
N LEU A 154 10.67 15.77 8.04
CA LEU A 154 11.14 16.89 8.86
C LEU A 154 10.01 17.90 9.13
N SER A 155 9.13 18.15 8.16
CA SER A 155 7.97 19.03 8.35
C SER A 155 7.06 18.54 9.48
N ASN A 156 6.73 17.25 9.45
CA ASN A 156 5.90 16.62 10.47
C ASN A 156 6.57 16.64 11.86
N PHE A 157 7.88 16.48 11.92
CA PHE A 157 8.61 16.49 13.18
C PHE A 157 8.71 17.88 13.81
N LEU A 158 8.98 18.92 12.99
CA LEU A 158 9.22 20.27 13.51
C LEU A 158 7.93 21.06 13.78
N PHE A 159 6.89 20.85 12.98
CA PHE A 159 5.73 21.74 12.95
C PHE A 159 4.43 21.11 13.44
N ARG A 160 4.45 19.85 13.90
CA ARG A 160 3.28 19.23 14.49
C ARG A 160 3.22 19.54 15.98
N LYS A 161 2.24 20.35 16.37
CA LYS A 161 1.93 20.58 17.79
C LYS A 161 1.27 19.31 18.35
N SER A 162 1.93 18.63 19.28
CA SER A 162 1.30 17.56 20.06
C SER A 162 0.10 18.11 20.81
N LYS A 163 -1.08 17.50 20.64
CA LYS A 163 -2.21 17.67 21.56
C LYS A 163 -2.04 16.72 22.75
N SER A 164 -2.79 16.98 23.84
CA SER A 164 -2.81 16.12 25.04
C SER A 164 -3.23 14.68 24.78
N ASP A 165 -3.98 14.44 23.69
CA ASP A 165 -4.56 13.14 23.34
C ASP A 165 -3.78 12.45 22.20
N ASP A 166 -2.59 12.97 21.85
CA ASP A 166 -1.76 12.45 20.78
C ASP A 166 -0.88 11.32 21.34
N PHE A 167 -0.85 10.16 20.68
CA PHE A 167 -0.07 8.99 21.11
C PHE A 167 1.37 9.35 21.51
N SER A 168 1.92 8.60 22.47
CA SER A 168 3.28 8.84 22.96
C SER A 168 4.34 8.71 21.85
N TRP A 169 5.46 9.42 22.01
CA TRP A 169 6.47 9.56 20.93
C TRP A 169 7.16 8.23 20.63
N GLU A 170 7.26 7.36 21.63
CA GLU A 170 7.79 6.00 21.54
C GLU A 170 6.97 5.17 20.54
N ILE A 171 5.64 5.24 20.62
CA ILE A 171 4.73 4.50 19.74
C ILE A 171 4.82 5.00 18.31
N LYS A 172 4.94 6.31 18.13
CA LYS A 172 5.14 6.93 16.81
C LYS A 172 6.44 6.44 16.19
N LEU A 173 7.54 6.36 16.95
CA LEU A 173 8.81 5.82 16.45
C LEU A 173 8.75 4.33 16.13
N ILE A 174 8.13 3.52 16.99
CA ILE A 174 7.89 2.10 16.72
C ILE A 174 7.11 1.96 15.41
N SER A 175 6.05 2.74 15.22
CA SER A 175 5.23 2.71 14.00
C SER A 175 6.01 3.09 12.74
N ILE A 176 6.89 4.09 12.82
CA ILE A 176 7.81 4.45 11.72
C ILE A 176 8.74 3.28 11.41
N ALA A 177 9.31 2.64 12.44
CA ALA A 177 10.19 1.47 12.27
C ALA A 177 9.44 0.28 11.63
N LEU A 178 8.22 -0.02 12.08
CA LEU A 178 7.37 -1.06 11.49
C LEU A 178 7.10 -0.80 10.00
N ILE A 179 6.82 0.46 9.63
CA ILE A 179 6.64 0.81 8.21
C ILE A 179 7.92 0.58 7.42
N ILE A 180 9.07 1.04 7.90
CA ILE A 180 10.35 0.85 7.20
C ILE A 180 10.60 -0.64 6.97
N VAL A 181 10.40 -1.49 7.98
CA VAL A 181 10.50 -2.95 7.84
C VAL A 181 9.49 -3.50 6.83
N SER A 182 8.26 -2.99 6.84
CA SER A 182 7.21 -3.39 5.88
C SER A 182 7.59 -3.06 4.43
N LEU A 183 8.37 -2.01 4.17
CA LEU A 183 8.76 -1.66 2.79
C LEU A 183 9.65 -2.75 2.15
N PHE A 184 10.47 -3.44 2.95
CA PHE A 184 11.31 -4.52 2.46
C PHE A 184 10.48 -5.76 2.10
N THR A 185 9.49 -6.11 2.93
CA THR A 185 8.60 -7.24 2.67
C THR A 185 7.66 -6.94 1.50
N GLN A 186 7.15 -5.71 1.39
CA GLN A 186 6.33 -5.27 0.25
C GLN A 186 7.12 -5.28 -1.07
N ALA A 187 8.37 -4.80 -1.04
CA ALA A 187 9.24 -4.85 -2.22
C ALA A 187 9.56 -6.31 -2.62
N ALA A 188 9.79 -7.19 -1.63
CA ALA A 188 10.00 -8.61 -1.89
C ALA A 188 8.78 -9.27 -2.53
N GLN A 189 7.57 -8.98 -2.03
CA GLN A 189 6.31 -9.43 -2.63
C GLN A 189 6.22 -9.01 -4.10
N TYR A 190 6.31 -7.71 -4.39
CA TYR A 190 6.10 -7.20 -5.75
C TYR A 190 7.13 -7.76 -6.75
N ILE A 191 8.39 -7.88 -6.34
CA ILE A 191 9.45 -8.45 -7.20
C ILE A 191 9.26 -9.96 -7.39
N PHE A 192 8.78 -10.67 -6.37
CA PHE A 192 8.45 -12.09 -6.48
C PHE A 192 7.29 -12.29 -7.45
N GLU A 193 6.21 -11.51 -7.34
CA GLU A 193 5.10 -11.50 -8.29
C GLU A 193 5.55 -11.22 -9.73
N GLU A 194 6.38 -10.19 -9.95
CA GLU A 194 6.93 -9.87 -11.29
C GLU A 194 7.68 -11.08 -11.87
N LYS A 195 8.49 -11.77 -11.05
CA LYS A 195 9.16 -13.01 -11.46
C LYS A 195 8.20 -14.15 -11.77
N LEU A 196 7.11 -14.29 -11.01
CA LEU A 196 6.10 -15.30 -11.29
C LEU A 196 5.41 -15.05 -12.61
N PHE A 197 5.03 -13.81 -12.94
CA PHE A 197 4.42 -13.49 -14.24
C PHE A 197 5.38 -13.59 -15.42
N GLN A 198 6.70 -13.48 -15.19
CA GLN A 198 7.71 -13.76 -16.21
C GLN A 198 7.85 -15.26 -16.50
N LYS A 199 7.73 -16.11 -15.47
CA LYS A 199 7.92 -17.56 -15.61
C LYS A 199 6.65 -18.35 -15.91
N TYR A 200 5.53 -17.95 -15.31
CA TYR A 200 4.29 -18.72 -15.29
C TYR A 200 3.11 -17.99 -15.95
N ASN A 201 2.24 -18.75 -16.60
CA ASN A 201 0.96 -18.29 -17.11
C ASN A 201 -0.06 -18.22 -15.97
N TYR A 202 -0.17 -17.04 -15.38
CA TYR A 202 -1.19 -16.75 -14.37
C TYR A 202 -2.20 -15.71 -14.86
N HIS A 203 -3.46 -15.95 -14.49
CA HIS A 203 -4.50 -14.93 -14.55
C HIS A 203 -4.50 -14.10 -13.26
N VAL A 204 -4.70 -12.79 -13.37
CA VAL A 204 -4.54 -11.87 -12.22
C VAL A 204 -5.57 -12.15 -11.12
N PHE A 205 -6.83 -12.36 -11.47
CA PHE A 205 -7.87 -12.72 -10.49
C PHE A 205 -7.58 -14.03 -9.76
N TYR A 206 -6.91 -14.97 -10.43
CA TYR A 206 -6.50 -16.23 -9.80
C TYR A 206 -5.37 -15.99 -8.79
N VAL A 207 -4.36 -15.18 -9.14
CA VAL A 207 -3.24 -14.84 -8.24
C VAL A 207 -3.76 -14.16 -6.98
N VAL A 208 -4.50 -13.07 -7.14
CA VAL A 208 -5.09 -12.32 -6.01
C VAL A 208 -6.00 -13.22 -5.18
N GLY A 209 -6.83 -14.04 -5.82
CA GLY A 209 -7.72 -14.99 -5.14
C GLY A 209 -6.99 -16.02 -4.29
N VAL A 210 -5.93 -16.62 -4.84
CA VAL A 210 -5.13 -17.65 -4.14
C VAL A 210 -4.28 -17.02 -3.03
N GLU A 211 -3.77 -15.81 -3.23
CA GLU A 211 -3.08 -15.04 -2.17
C GLU A 211 -4.04 -14.77 -1.01
N GLY A 212 -5.26 -14.32 -1.31
CA GLY A 212 -6.36 -14.22 -0.36
C GLY A 212 -6.59 -15.51 0.43
N MET A 213 -6.69 -16.65 -0.25
CA MET A 213 -6.89 -17.96 0.41
C MET A 213 -5.74 -18.35 1.33
N TRP A 214 -4.49 -18.15 0.92
CA TRP A 214 -3.32 -18.42 1.77
C TRP A 214 -3.25 -17.45 2.96
N GLY A 215 -3.56 -16.17 2.74
CA GLY A 215 -3.66 -15.18 3.80
C GLY A 215 -4.73 -15.54 4.84
N LEU A 216 -5.91 -15.98 4.40
CA LEU A 216 -6.95 -16.50 5.30
C LEU A 216 -6.46 -17.71 6.11
N LEU A 217 -5.68 -18.60 5.51
CA LEU A 217 -5.09 -19.74 6.25
C LEU A 217 -4.09 -19.25 7.31
N TYR A 218 -3.20 -18.32 6.97
CA TYR A 218 -2.25 -17.75 7.91
C TYR A 218 -2.95 -17.02 9.06
N PHE A 219 -3.93 -16.17 8.75
CA PHE A 219 -4.69 -15.46 9.75
C PHE A 219 -5.65 -16.36 10.53
N GLY A 220 -6.09 -17.49 9.97
CA GLY A 220 -6.83 -18.51 10.73
C GLY A 220 -6.01 -19.11 11.87
N ILE A 221 -4.68 -19.06 11.79
CA ILE A 221 -3.77 -19.49 12.87
C ILE A 221 -3.38 -18.31 13.77
N VAL A 222 -3.03 -17.16 13.17
CA VAL A 222 -2.54 -15.99 13.91
C VAL A 222 -3.64 -15.34 14.75
N MET A 223 -4.87 -15.24 14.23
CA MET A 223 -5.96 -14.54 14.92
C MET A 223 -6.33 -15.16 16.27
N PRO A 224 -6.52 -16.50 16.40
CA PRO A 224 -6.70 -17.12 17.71
C PRO A 224 -5.57 -16.79 18.68
N ILE A 225 -4.31 -16.84 18.23
CA ILE A 225 -3.15 -16.54 19.07
C ILE A 225 -3.23 -15.10 19.60
N LEU A 226 -3.48 -14.12 18.73
CA LEU A 226 -3.58 -12.71 19.12
C LEU A 226 -4.76 -12.42 20.06
N ASN A 227 -5.82 -13.24 19.97
CA ASN A 227 -7.01 -13.11 20.82
C ASN A 227 -6.78 -13.49 22.29
N PHE A 228 -5.74 -14.28 22.56
CA PHE A 228 -5.42 -14.78 23.90
C PHE A 228 -4.13 -14.22 24.49
N ILE A 229 -3.28 -13.57 23.69
CA ILE A 229 -2.04 -12.97 24.18
C ILE A 229 -2.34 -11.59 24.80
N PRO A 230 -2.01 -11.37 26.08
CA PRO A 230 -2.14 -10.07 26.70
C PRO A 230 -1.20 -9.07 26.03
N CYS A 231 -1.72 -7.87 25.78
CA CYS A 231 -0.98 -6.76 25.23
C CYS A 231 -0.49 -5.88 26.38
N ASN A 232 0.82 -5.65 26.44
CA ASN A 232 1.47 -4.83 27.47
C ASN A 232 1.64 -3.37 27.03
N PHE A 233 0.95 -2.96 25.96
CA PHE A 233 1.15 -1.71 25.27
C PHE A 233 -0.14 -0.90 25.27
N GLU A 234 -0.48 -0.33 26.44
CA GLU A 234 -1.83 0.17 26.77
C GLU A 234 -2.50 0.98 25.65
N GLU A 235 -1.77 1.91 25.03
CA GLU A 235 -2.28 2.78 23.96
C GLU A 235 -2.65 2.04 22.65
N GLY A 236 -2.13 0.82 22.45
CA GLY A 236 -2.37 0.00 21.25
C GLY A 236 -3.09 -1.32 21.50
N CYS A 237 -3.52 -1.58 22.74
CA CYS A 237 -4.27 -2.78 23.09
C CYS A 237 -5.76 -2.61 22.82
N VAL A 238 -6.43 -3.72 22.53
CA VAL A 238 -7.89 -3.79 22.54
C VAL A 238 -8.33 -4.34 23.89
N PHE A 239 -9.15 -3.57 24.61
CA PHE A 239 -9.59 -3.95 25.95
C PHE A 239 -10.87 -4.80 25.90
N ARG A 240 -10.83 -5.96 26.56
CA ARG A 240 -11.98 -6.83 26.81
C ARG A 240 -12.09 -7.04 28.32
N ASN A 241 -13.21 -6.65 28.93
CA ASN A 241 -13.45 -6.78 30.38
C ASN A 241 -12.32 -6.19 31.25
N GLY A 242 -11.72 -5.07 30.82
CA GLY A 242 -10.63 -4.41 31.55
C GLY A 242 -9.23 -5.01 31.36
N GLN A 243 -9.08 -6.07 30.56
CA GLN A 243 -7.77 -6.63 30.18
C GLN A 243 -7.45 -6.29 28.72
N GLY A 244 -6.21 -5.89 28.45
CA GLY A 244 -5.73 -5.55 27.11
C GLY A 244 -5.19 -6.76 26.35
N TYR A 245 -5.59 -6.90 25.10
CA TYR A 245 -5.12 -7.94 24.17
C TYR A 245 -4.62 -7.31 22.88
N TRP A 246 -3.86 -8.07 22.09
CA TRP A 246 -3.42 -7.60 20.77
C TRP A 246 -4.55 -7.50 19.76
N GLU A 247 -5.59 -8.31 19.93
CA GLU A 247 -6.77 -8.32 19.08
C GLU A 247 -7.97 -8.92 19.83
N CYS A 248 -9.17 -8.39 19.63
CA CYS A 248 -10.39 -8.91 20.26
C CYS A 248 -11.51 -8.99 19.22
N THR A 249 -11.67 -10.16 18.60
CA THR A 249 -12.64 -10.41 17.53
C THR A 249 -14.09 -10.18 17.96
N ASP A 250 -14.45 -10.49 19.19
CA ASP A 250 -15.77 -10.20 19.76
C ASP A 250 -16.02 -8.68 19.88
N VAL A 251 -15.06 -7.93 20.41
CA VAL A 251 -15.14 -6.46 20.52
C VAL A 251 -15.24 -5.83 19.14
N PHE A 252 -14.50 -6.34 18.15
CA PHE A 252 -14.61 -5.91 16.76
C PHE A 252 -16.06 -6.02 16.25
N PHE A 253 -16.71 -7.19 16.39
CA PHE A 253 -18.08 -7.37 15.93
C PHE A 253 -19.10 -6.58 16.75
N GLN A 254 -18.86 -6.38 18.06
CA GLN A 254 -19.71 -5.52 18.90
C GLN A 254 -19.65 -4.06 18.41
N GLN A 255 -18.46 -3.55 18.12
CA GLN A 255 -18.25 -2.20 17.60
C GLN A 255 -18.89 -2.03 16.21
N LEU A 256 -18.79 -3.03 15.33
CA LEU A 256 -19.52 -3.01 14.06
C LEU A 256 -21.03 -2.96 14.26
N GLY A 257 -21.57 -3.76 15.18
CA GLY A 257 -23.00 -3.76 15.51
C GLY A 257 -23.49 -2.44 16.12
N ALA A 258 -22.61 -1.70 16.78
CA ALA A 258 -22.93 -0.43 17.45
C ALA A 258 -22.99 0.77 16.49
N ASP A 259 -22.18 0.79 15.42
CA ASP A 259 -22.14 1.90 14.46
C ASP A 259 -22.31 1.42 13.00
N ALA A 260 -23.42 1.83 12.39
CA ALA A 260 -23.76 1.44 11.02
C ALA A 260 -22.77 1.99 9.98
N TRP A 261 -22.24 3.21 10.19
CA TRP A 261 -21.30 3.82 9.26
C TRP A 261 -19.94 3.13 9.28
N LEU A 262 -19.48 2.69 10.46
CA LEU A 262 -18.31 1.86 10.61
C LEU A 262 -18.50 0.53 9.87
N THR A 263 -19.65 -0.14 10.04
CA THR A 263 -19.95 -1.38 9.31
C THR A 263 -19.90 -1.18 7.79
N VAL A 264 -20.56 -0.13 7.28
CA VAL A 264 -20.50 0.20 5.85
C VAL A 264 -19.06 0.47 5.41
N SER A 265 -18.26 1.16 6.23
CA SER A 265 -16.85 1.43 5.92
C SER A 265 -15.99 0.16 5.89
N VAL A 266 -16.23 -0.83 6.76
CA VAL A 266 -15.52 -2.12 6.73
C VAL A 266 -15.87 -2.91 5.49
N ILE A 267 -17.16 -2.98 5.13
CA ILE A 267 -17.62 -3.63 3.90
C ILE A 267 -17.00 -2.94 2.67
N MET A 268 -17.01 -1.61 2.64
CA MET A 268 -16.37 -0.83 1.57
C MET A 268 -14.87 -1.12 1.49
N GLY A 269 -14.19 -1.27 2.63
CA GLY A 269 -12.78 -1.63 2.73
C GLY A 269 -12.46 -2.98 2.08
N ILE A 270 -13.30 -3.99 2.33
CA ILE A 270 -13.18 -5.34 1.74
C ILE A 270 -13.24 -5.27 0.20
N PHE A 271 -14.16 -4.49 -0.36
CA PHE A 271 -14.26 -4.35 -1.82
C PHE A 271 -13.17 -3.46 -2.42
N SER A 272 -12.83 -2.35 -1.76
CA SER A 272 -11.80 -1.43 -2.26
C SER A 272 -10.42 -2.08 -2.30
N ILE A 273 -10.07 -2.90 -1.30
CA ILE A 273 -8.77 -3.57 -1.26
C ILE A 273 -8.67 -4.67 -2.31
N ALA A 274 -9.73 -5.46 -2.52
CA ALA A 274 -9.79 -6.45 -3.58
C ALA A 274 -9.55 -5.81 -4.96
N LEU A 275 -10.26 -4.73 -5.26
CA LEU A 275 -10.06 -3.97 -6.50
C LEU A 275 -8.66 -3.36 -6.58
N PHE A 276 -8.14 -2.81 -5.48
CA PHE A 276 -6.80 -2.25 -5.44
C PHE A 276 -5.73 -3.29 -5.78
N ASN A 277 -5.83 -4.50 -5.22
CA ASN A 277 -4.91 -5.60 -5.52
C ASN A 277 -5.09 -6.14 -6.94
N ILE A 278 -6.32 -6.21 -7.48
CA ILE A 278 -6.53 -6.52 -8.90
C ILE A 278 -5.80 -5.51 -9.80
N PHE A 279 -5.99 -4.21 -9.58
CA PHE A 279 -5.32 -3.19 -10.40
C PHE A 279 -3.81 -3.22 -10.21
N GLY A 280 -3.33 -3.32 -8.98
CA GLY A 280 -1.90 -3.36 -8.65
C GLY A 280 -1.18 -4.55 -9.30
N VAL A 281 -1.74 -5.76 -9.16
CA VAL A 281 -1.16 -6.98 -9.74
C VAL A 281 -1.24 -6.96 -11.27
N ASN A 282 -2.29 -6.38 -11.85
CA ASN A 282 -2.34 -6.12 -13.31
C ASN A 282 -1.21 -5.18 -13.76
N VAL A 283 -0.94 -4.10 -13.03
CA VAL A 283 0.19 -3.19 -13.32
C VAL A 283 1.53 -3.92 -13.21
N THR A 284 1.70 -4.80 -12.21
CA THR A 284 2.90 -5.66 -12.11
C THR A 284 3.04 -6.58 -13.32
N LYS A 285 1.96 -7.25 -13.73
CA LYS A 285 1.95 -8.21 -14.85
C LYS A 285 2.26 -7.55 -16.19
N TYR A 286 1.57 -6.44 -16.50
CA TYR A 286 1.63 -5.83 -17.84
C TYR A 286 2.70 -4.74 -17.96
N VAL A 287 3.20 -4.18 -16.85
CA VAL A 287 4.20 -3.11 -16.89
C VAL A 287 5.45 -3.43 -16.06
N SER A 288 5.34 -3.46 -14.73
CA SER A 288 6.42 -3.89 -13.80
C SER A 288 6.02 -3.62 -12.34
N ALA A 289 6.65 -4.32 -11.39
CA ALA A 289 6.56 -4.02 -9.96
C ALA A 289 6.99 -2.58 -9.65
N LEU A 290 8.00 -2.09 -10.36
CA LEU A 290 8.45 -0.71 -10.22
C LEU A 290 7.39 0.32 -10.63
N THR A 291 6.66 0.07 -11.72
CA THR A 291 5.57 0.99 -12.10
C THR A 291 4.48 1.00 -11.02
N ARG A 292 4.15 -0.16 -10.43
CA ARG A 292 3.21 -0.26 -9.31
C ARG A 292 3.61 0.66 -8.15
N THR A 293 4.90 0.70 -7.78
CA THR A 293 5.36 1.57 -6.67
C THR A 293 5.35 3.06 -7.01
N VAL A 294 5.62 3.43 -8.27
CA VAL A 294 5.50 4.83 -8.74
C VAL A 294 4.04 5.28 -8.65
N VAL A 295 3.10 4.45 -9.09
CA VAL A 295 1.66 4.73 -9.03
C VAL A 295 1.18 4.86 -7.57
N ASP A 296 1.63 3.95 -6.70
CA ASP A 296 1.37 4.03 -5.26
C ASP A 296 1.82 5.36 -4.66
N THR A 297 2.93 5.92 -5.15
CA THR A 297 3.43 7.20 -4.67
C THR A 297 2.63 8.38 -5.19
N ILE A 298 2.17 8.36 -6.44
CA ILE A 298 1.33 9.43 -7.00
C ILE A 298 0.05 9.63 -6.18
N ARG A 299 -0.53 8.52 -5.73
CA ARG A 299 -1.73 8.50 -4.89
C ARG A 299 -1.57 9.28 -3.57
N THR A 300 -0.35 9.35 -3.01
CA THR A 300 -0.09 9.96 -1.70
C THR A 300 -0.55 11.43 -1.65
N ILE A 301 -0.37 12.18 -2.74
CA ILE A 301 -0.81 13.57 -2.86
C ILE A 301 -2.33 13.69 -2.77
N LEU A 302 -3.08 12.78 -3.40
CA LEU A 302 -4.53 12.78 -3.37
C LEU A 302 -5.06 12.50 -1.96
N ILE A 303 -4.46 11.52 -1.28
CA ILE A 303 -4.83 11.15 0.09
C ILE A 303 -4.56 12.32 1.04
N TRP A 304 -3.39 12.94 0.93
CA TRP A 304 -3.03 14.12 1.72
C TRP A 304 -3.97 15.29 1.46
N GLY A 305 -4.27 15.60 0.19
CA GLY A 305 -5.19 16.68 -0.19
C GLY A 305 -6.60 16.46 0.38
N ILE A 306 -7.13 15.23 0.30
CA ILE A 306 -8.41 14.88 0.91
C ILE A 306 -8.33 14.94 2.45
N GLY A 307 -7.22 14.52 3.05
CA GLY A 307 -6.98 14.62 4.48
C GLY A 307 -7.01 16.06 5.00
N LEU A 308 -6.47 17.01 4.25
CA LEU A 308 -6.60 18.44 4.55
C LEU A 308 -8.05 18.91 4.47
N ILE A 309 -8.81 18.48 3.45
CA ILE A 309 -10.23 18.83 3.31
C ILE A 309 -11.03 18.29 4.49
N VAL A 310 -10.81 17.04 4.89
CA VAL A 310 -11.50 16.43 6.05
C VAL A 310 -11.14 17.16 7.33
N THR A 311 -9.87 17.51 7.51
CA THR A 311 -9.41 18.31 8.67
C THR A 311 -10.03 19.70 8.72
N ALA A 312 -10.31 20.30 7.57
CA ALA A 312 -10.91 21.63 7.48
C ALA A 312 -12.45 21.63 7.58
N THR A 313 -13.11 20.54 7.16
CA THR A 313 -14.58 20.50 7.03
C THR A 313 -15.26 19.64 8.09
N THR A 314 -14.54 18.77 8.79
CA THR A 314 -15.11 17.85 9.79
C THR A 314 -14.44 18.04 11.15
N SER A 315 -15.02 17.42 12.20
CA SER A 315 -14.41 17.35 13.52
C SER A 315 -13.16 16.46 13.58
N ARG A 316 -12.89 15.68 12.53
CA ARG A 316 -11.76 14.75 12.48
C ARG A 316 -10.51 15.46 11.99
N VAL A 317 -9.47 15.47 12.81
CA VAL A 317 -8.16 16.00 12.43
C VAL A 317 -7.33 14.86 11.83
N TRP A 318 -7.24 14.81 10.51
CA TRP A 318 -6.43 13.80 9.81
C TRP A 318 -5.03 14.29 9.50
N GLU A 319 -4.86 15.59 9.27
CA GLU A 319 -3.61 16.22 8.84
C GLU A 319 -3.24 17.43 9.70
N ASN A 320 -2.02 17.94 9.53
CA ASN A 320 -1.52 19.07 10.31
C ASN A 320 -2.32 20.35 10.00
N THR A 321 -2.65 21.12 11.03
CA THR A 321 -3.35 22.40 10.89
C THR A 321 -2.42 23.57 10.57
N SER A 322 -1.10 23.37 10.69
CA SER A 322 -0.10 24.40 10.40
C SER A 322 0.07 24.62 8.89
N LYS A 323 -0.24 25.82 8.41
CA LYS A 323 -0.09 26.20 7.00
C LYS A 323 1.35 26.03 6.50
N TRP A 324 2.34 26.35 7.34
CA TRP A 324 3.76 26.21 7.01
C TRP A 324 4.17 24.74 6.87
N ALA A 325 3.67 23.88 7.76
CA ALA A 325 3.93 22.44 7.67
C ALA A 325 3.39 21.88 6.36
N ASN A 326 2.14 22.21 6.04
CA ASN A 326 1.46 21.74 4.84
C ASN A 326 2.14 22.23 3.55
N LEU A 327 2.69 23.44 3.55
CA LEU A 327 3.47 23.95 2.41
C LEU A 327 4.78 23.17 2.21
N ILE A 328 5.50 22.88 3.29
CA ILE A 328 6.76 22.10 3.23
C ILE A 328 6.46 20.65 2.83
N GLU A 329 5.38 20.06 3.35
CA GLU A 329 4.91 18.73 2.94
C GLU A 329 4.59 18.67 1.45
N LEU A 330 3.89 19.68 0.91
CA LEU A 330 3.60 19.77 -0.51
C LEU A 330 4.87 19.79 -1.36
N ILE A 331 5.87 20.59 -0.97
CA ILE A 331 7.17 20.64 -1.66
C ILE A 331 7.83 19.24 -1.64
N GLY A 332 7.83 18.58 -0.49
CA GLY A 332 8.40 17.25 -0.37
C GLY A 332 7.67 16.19 -1.21
N PHE A 333 6.34 16.22 -1.27
CA PHE A 333 5.56 15.33 -2.14
C PHE A 333 5.83 15.59 -3.63
N VAL A 334 5.95 16.84 -4.04
CA VAL A 334 6.29 17.19 -5.43
C VAL A 334 7.67 16.64 -5.79
N LEU A 335 8.68 16.82 -4.94
CA LEU A 335 10.01 16.26 -5.16
C LEU A 335 9.99 14.72 -5.23
N LEU A 336 9.23 14.08 -4.35
CA LEU A 336 9.05 12.64 -4.32
C LEU A 336 8.42 12.12 -5.63
N VAL A 337 7.33 12.73 -6.10
CA VAL A 337 6.68 12.34 -7.35
C VAL A 337 7.57 12.62 -8.55
N LEU A 338 8.23 13.78 -8.62
CA LEU A 338 9.18 14.08 -9.70
C LEU A 338 10.34 13.08 -9.72
N GLY A 339 10.88 12.71 -8.56
CA GLY A 339 11.95 11.71 -8.46
C GLY A 339 11.53 10.37 -9.03
N ASN A 340 10.31 9.92 -8.71
CA ASN A 340 9.73 8.69 -9.24
C ASN A 340 9.49 8.74 -10.75
N LEU A 341 8.98 9.87 -11.28
CA LEU A 341 8.75 10.04 -12.72
C LEU A 341 10.05 10.08 -13.53
N ILE A 342 11.08 10.74 -12.99
CA ILE A 342 12.42 10.76 -13.58
C ILE A 342 13.05 9.37 -13.56
N TYR A 343 12.91 8.65 -12.43
CA TYR A 343 13.40 7.28 -12.28
C TYR A 343 12.79 6.33 -13.30
N LYS A 344 11.47 6.45 -13.55
CA LYS A 344 10.79 5.64 -14.56
C LYS A 344 11.06 6.11 -16.00
N GLU A 345 11.92 7.10 -16.18
CA GLU A 345 12.27 7.71 -17.48
C GLU A 345 11.03 8.29 -18.21
N MET A 346 9.96 8.60 -17.49
CA MET A 346 8.79 9.32 -18.04
C MET A 346 9.12 10.79 -18.27
N LEU A 347 9.90 11.37 -17.36
CA LEU A 347 10.52 12.68 -17.53
C LEU A 347 11.99 12.49 -17.89
N LYS A 348 12.32 12.69 -19.17
CA LYS A 348 13.67 12.55 -19.70
C LYS A 348 14.45 13.85 -19.50
N ILE A 349 15.60 13.79 -18.81
CA ILE A 349 16.51 14.93 -18.64
C ILE A 349 17.66 14.76 -19.62
N SER A 350 17.67 15.57 -20.68
CA SER A 350 18.61 15.48 -21.81
C SER A 350 20.09 15.42 -21.41
N PHE A 351 20.48 16.09 -20.33
CA PHE A 351 21.88 16.08 -19.84
C PHE A 351 22.30 14.77 -19.12
N LEU A 352 21.35 14.01 -18.58
CA LEU A 352 21.61 12.80 -17.78
C LEU A 352 21.37 11.49 -18.56
N GLN A 353 20.98 11.58 -19.83
CA GLN A 353 20.78 10.43 -20.69
C GLN A 353 22.12 9.80 -21.09
N ASP A 354 22.21 8.48 -21.01
CA ASP A 354 23.33 7.75 -21.59
C ASP A 354 23.27 7.88 -23.12
N LYS A 355 24.25 8.57 -23.71
CA LYS A 355 24.36 8.81 -25.16
C LYS A 355 24.25 7.53 -26.01
N LYS A 356 24.55 6.35 -25.46
CA LYS A 356 24.39 5.05 -26.14
C LYS A 356 22.94 4.59 -26.32
N LYS A 357 22.01 4.97 -25.43
CA LYS A 357 20.58 4.61 -25.54
C LYS A 357 19.82 5.52 -26.52
N VAL A 358 20.16 6.81 -26.55
CA VAL A 358 19.53 7.78 -27.45
C VAL A 358 19.75 7.41 -28.93
N LEU A 359 20.97 6.97 -29.28
CA LEU A 359 21.32 6.54 -30.62
C LEU A 359 20.62 5.25 -31.10
N LEU A 360 20.05 4.46 -30.18
CA LEU A 360 19.28 3.25 -30.49
C LEU A 360 17.76 3.50 -30.52
N GLU A 361 17.27 4.58 -29.91
CA GLU A 361 15.87 5.02 -30.04
C GLU A 361 15.64 5.88 -31.31
N GLU A 362 16.72 6.41 -31.90
CA GLU A 362 16.72 7.21 -33.14
C GLU A 362 16.99 6.38 -34.43
N GLN A 363 17.21 5.07 -34.30
CA GLN A 363 17.30 4.08 -35.40
C GLN A 363 16.06 3.20 -35.39
#